data_AF-A0A5E4KLZ2-F1
#
_entry.id   AF-A0A5E4KLZ2-F1
#
_cell.length_a   1.000
_cell.length_b   1.000
_cell.length_c   1.000
_cell.angle_alpha   90.00
_cell.angle_beta   90.00
_cell.angle_gamma   90.00
#
_symmetry.space_group_name_H-M   'P 1'
#
loop_
_entity.id
_entity.type
_entity.pdbx_description
1 polymer ?
#
loop_
_entity_poly.entity_id
_entity_poly.type
_entity_poly.pdbx_seq_one_letter_code
_entity_poly.pdbx_strand_id
1 'polypeptide(L)'
;MKTKKEKMEIHPENIPVITPEMMEKTAIEIAKRRTGKKESPVKGAKDIKCPSCGNSTMSYANDLTFDVTLTGERIVIPNLTGLKCSKCSEEAFDANSTKIIEKYTIDKSVGGYELKVSTVGGGKIGMYFPKDVLRVMKISKSDKAILTPLSNRKMIIELLNSTA
;
A
#
# COMPACT_ATOMS: atom_id res chain seq x y z
N MET A 1 30.75 20.29 -24.26
CA MET A 1 30.21 21.41 -23.45
C MET A 1 29.50 20.83 -22.25
N LYS A 2 29.91 21.19 -21.02
CA LYS A 2 29.31 20.69 -19.77
C LYS A 2 28.26 21.70 -19.31
N THR A 3 26.98 21.32 -19.30
CA THR A 3 25.89 22.12 -18.70
C THR A 3 25.96 21.99 -17.17
N LYS A 4 26.31 23.09 -16.50
CA LYS A 4 26.28 23.21 -15.04
C LYS A 4 24.82 23.15 -14.57
N LYS A 5 24.51 22.25 -13.64
CA LYS A 5 23.30 22.31 -12.81
C LYS A 5 23.41 23.54 -11.90
N GLU A 6 22.60 24.56 -12.14
CA GLU A 6 22.41 25.66 -11.20
C GLU A 6 21.71 25.11 -9.95
N LYS A 7 22.35 25.32 -8.79
CA LYS A 7 21.71 25.18 -7.48
C LYS A 7 20.78 26.38 -7.32
N MET A 8 19.47 26.16 -7.27
CA MET A 8 18.54 27.18 -6.80
C MET A 8 18.72 27.36 -5.29
N GLU A 9 19.34 28.47 -4.90
CA GLU A 9 19.39 28.93 -3.52
C GLU A 9 17.99 29.45 -3.12
N ILE A 10 17.44 28.91 -2.03
CA ILE A 10 16.14 29.33 -1.50
C ILE A 10 16.38 30.62 -0.71
N HIS A 11 16.20 31.78 -1.35
CA HIS A 11 16.24 33.07 -0.68
C HIS A 11 15.03 33.19 0.29
N PRO A 12 15.22 33.67 1.53
CA PRO A 12 14.15 33.83 2.52
C PRO A 12 13.03 34.79 2.10
N GLU A 13 13.28 35.62 1.08
CA GLU A 13 12.30 36.55 0.48
C GLU A 13 11.31 35.87 -0.48
N ASN A 14 11.57 34.61 -0.87
CA ASN A 14 10.71 33.83 -1.77
C ASN A 14 9.85 32.79 -1.04
N ILE A 15 9.68 32.92 0.29
CA ILE A 15 8.73 32.08 1.03
C ILE A 15 7.33 32.59 0.69
N PRO A 16 6.49 31.80 -0.03
CA PRO A 16 5.16 32.24 -0.38
C PRO A 16 4.33 32.44 0.89
N VAL A 17 4.05 33.69 1.22
CA VAL A 17 3.15 34.03 2.32
C VAL A 17 1.72 33.74 1.88
N ILE A 18 1.14 32.67 2.42
CA ILE A 18 -0.25 32.31 2.15
C ILE A 18 -1.14 33.37 2.80
N THR A 19 -1.78 34.19 1.97
CA THR A 19 -2.73 35.21 2.47
C THR A 19 -4.06 34.57 2.88
N PRO A 20 -4.85 35.20 3.77
CA PRO A 20 -6.19 34.74 4.12
C PRO A 20 -7.09 34.54 2.90
N GLU A 21 -6.99 35.42 1.89
CA GLU A 21 -7.74 35.30 0.64
C GLU A 21 -7.34 34.06 -0.18
N MET A 22 -6.05 33.69 -0.18
CA MET A 22 -5.58 32.46 -0.83
C MET A 22 -6.08 31.21 -0.09
N MET A 23 -6.14 31.25 1.24
CA MET A 23 -6.74 30.17 2.02
C MET A 23 -8.24 30.03 1.73
N GLU A 24 -8.96 31.14 1.65
CA GLU A 24 -10.39 31.14 1.37
C GLU A 24 -10.70 30.62 -0.04
N LYS A 25 -9.96 31.07 -1.05
CA LYS A 25 -10.07 30.52 -2.43
C LYS A 25 -9.81 29.02 -2.46
N THR A 26 -8.80 28.55 -1.73
CA THR A 26 -8.46 27.14 -1.60
C THR A 26 -9.57 26.35 -0.88
N ALA A 27 -10.13 26.90 0.21
CA ALA A 27 -11.24 26.30 0.94
C ALA A 27 -12.50 26.18 0.08
N ILE A 28 -12.82 27.23 -0.70
CA ILE A 28 -13.93 27.22 -1.65
C ILE A 28 -13.70 26.17 -2.75
N GLU A 29 -12.48 26.05 -3.27
CA GLU A 29 -12.17 25.06 -4.29
C GLU A 29 -12.26 23.62 -3.74
N ILE A 30 -11.78 23.39 -2.52
CA ILE A 30 -11.93 22.12 -1.81
C ILE A 30 -13.41 21.81 -1.57
N ALA A 31 -14.21 22.81 -1.16
CA ALA A 31 -15.64 22.66 -0.93
C ALA A 31 -16.38 22.29 -2.24
N LYS A 32 -16.08 22.98 -3.35
CA LYS A 32 -16.62 22.67 -4.68
C LYS A 32 -16.29 21.25 -5.15
N ARG A 33 -15.07 20.77 -4.88
CA ARG A 33 -14.68 19.39 -5.18
C ARG A 33 -15.39 18.36 -4.29
N ARG A 34 -15.79 18.76 -3.06
CA ARG A 34 -16.51 17.89 -2.12
C ARG A 34 -18.01 17.80 -2.41
N THR A 35 -18.66 18.88 -2.87
CA THR A 35 -20.11 18.87 -3.17
C THR A 35 -20.51 17.88 -4.26
N GLY A 36 -19.59 17.51 -5.17
CA GLY A 36 -19.81 16.46 -6.18
C GLY A 36 -19.46 15.04 -5.72
N LYS A 37 -18.85 14.87 -4.53
CA LYS A 37 -18.38 13.57 -4.06
C LYS A 37 -19.55 12.82 -3.43
N LYS A 38 -20.18 11.92 -4.21
CA LYS A 38 -21.18 10.99 -3.68
C LYS A 38 -20.61 10.28 -2.47
N GLU A 39 -21.33 10.32 -1.36
CA GLU A 39 -20.95 9.61 -0.15
C GLU A 39 -20.86 8.10 -0.43
N SER A 40 -20.01 7.42 0.34
CA SER A 40 -19.87 5.96 0.20
C SER A 40 -21.22 5.28 0.43
N PRO A 41 -21.64 4.34 -0.42
CA PRO A 41 -22.87 3.57 -0.21
C PRO A 41 -22.91 2.79 1.10
N VAL A 42 -21.73 2.49 1.66
CA VAL A 42 -21.58 1.75 2.93
C VAL A 42 -21.33 2.67 4.13
N LYS A 43 -21.43 3.99 3.95
CA LYS A 43 -21.25 4.96 5.04
C LYS A 43 -22.30 4.72 6.13
N GLY A 44 -21.83 4.57 7.37
CA GLY A 44 -22.69 4.31 8.53
C GLY A 44 -22.98 2.82 8.80
N ALA A 45 -22.49 1.91 7.96
CA ALA A 45 -22.59 0.48 8.22
C ALA A 45 -21.84 0.08 9.51
N LYS A 46 -22.48 -0.73 10.35
CA LYS A 46 -21.93 -1.27 11.60
C LYS A 46 -22.35 -2.73 11.76
N ASP A 47 -21.55 -3.48 12.52
CA ASP A 47 -21.83 -4.86 12.95
C ASP A 47 -22.18 -5.83 11.81
N ILE A 48 -21.60 -5.61 10.62
CA ILE A 48 -21.74 -6.54 9.49
C ILE A 48 -20.96 -7.81 9.80
N LYS A 49 -21.52 -8.96 9.40
CA LYS A 49 -20.84 -10.25 9.51
C LYS A 49 -19.60 -10.28 8.62
N CYS A 50 -18.43 -10.45 9.23
CA CYS A 50 -17.17 -10.59 8.52
C CYS A 50 -17.11 -11.95 7.81
N PRO A 51 -16.84 -12.01 6.49
CA PRO A 51 -16.75 -13.28 5.76
C PRO A 51 -15.53 -14.11 6.17
N SER A 52 -14.44 -13.49 6.64
CA SER A 52 -13.20 -14.19 7.00
C SER A 52 -13.24 -14.85 8.37
N CYS A 53 -13.81 -14.20 9.39
CA CYS A 53 -13.83 -14.73 10.76
C CYS A 53 -15.24 -15.06 11.28
N GLY A 54 -16.30 -14.77 10.50
CA GLY A 54 -17.69 -15.05 10.85
C GLY A 54 -18.32 -14.15 11.90
N ASN A 55 -17.58 -13.20 12.49
CA ASN A 55 -18.07 -12.33 13.57
C ASN A 55 -18.70 -11.04 13.01
N SER A 56 -19.77 -10.56 13.66
CA SER A 56 -20.44 -9.28 13.36
C SER A 56 -19.62 -8.08 13.85
N THR A 57 -18.49 -7.83 13.20
CA THR A 57 -17.47 -6.87 13.65
C THR A 57 -16.92 -6.00 12.50
N MET A 58 -17.53 -6.08 11.31
CA MET A 58 -17.23 -5.18 10.21
C MET A 58 -17.98 -3.86 10.38
N SER A 59 -17.24 -2.75 10.30
CA SER A 59 -17.77 -1.39 10.40
C SER A 59 -17.18 -0.49 9.33
N TYR A 60 -17.89 0.58 8.99
CA TYR A 60 -17.41 1.57 8.03
C TYR A 60 -16.11 2.23 8.49
N ALA A 61 -15.15 2.32 7.57
CA ALA A 61 -13.87 2.98 7.76
C ALA A 61 -13.58 3.91 6.57
N ASN A 62 -12.94 5.05 6.83
CA ASN A 62 -12.59 6.08 5.85
C ASN A 62 -11.09 6.37 5.77
N ASP A 63 -10.29 5.53 6.41
CA ASP A 63 -8.84 5.60 6.56
C ASP A 63 -8.16 4.29 6.09
N LEU A 64 -8.81 3.56 5.19
CA LEU A 64 -8.26 2.31 4.66
C LEU A 64 -7.06 2.58 3.75
N THR A 65 -6.11 1.64 3.75
CA THR A 65 -4.91 1.72 2.92
C THR A 65 -4.79 0.47 2.06
N PHE A 66 -4.83 0.65 0.74
CA PHE A 66 -4.52 -0.42 -0.19
C PHE A 66 -3.01 -0.46 -0.45
N ASP A 67 -2.35 -1.53 -0.01
CA ASP A 67 -0.90 -1.75 -0.18
C ASP A 67 -0.68 -3.07 -0.91
N VAL A 68 -0.17 -3.01 -2.14
CA VAL A 68 0.12 -4.19 -2.96
C VAL A 68 1.44 -4.01 -3.70
N THR A 69 2.16 -5.10 -3.90
CA THR A 69 3.31 -5.14 -4.80
C THR A 69 2.89 -5.83 -6.10
N LEU A 70 2.91 -5.11 -7.22
CA LEU A 70 2.63 -5.62 -8.56
C LEU A 70 3.84 -5.33 -9.45
N THR A 71 4.29 -6.31 -10.24
CA THR A 71 5.43 -6.16 -11.18
C THR A 71 6.70 -5.54 -10.59
N GLY A 72 6.99 -5.78 -9.30
CA GLY A 72 8.14 -5.19 -8.61
C GLY A 72 7.95 -3.74 -8.14
N GLU A 73 6.77 -3.15 -8.36
CA GLU A 73 6.38 -1.83 -7.86
C GLU A 73 5.45 -1.99 -6.66
N ARG A 74 5.74 -1.25 -5.58
CA ARG A 74 4.83 -1.15 -4.43
C ARG A 74 3.86 0.00 -4.65
N ILE A 75 2.58 -0.31 -4.65
CA ILE A 75 1.47 0.63 -4.82
C ILE A 75 0.81 0.79 -3.45
N VAL A 76 0.89 1.99 -2.89
CA VAL A 76 0.24 2.36 -1.64
C VAL A 76 -0.76 3.46 -1.91
N ILE A 77 -2.05 3.16 -1.72
CA ILE A 77 -3.16 4.10 -1.89
C ILE A 77 -3.83 4.31 -0.53
N PRO A 78 -3.52 5.40 0.18
CA PRO A 78 -4.12 5.71 1.48
C PRO A 78 -5.49 6.39 1.34
N ASN A 79 -6.17 6.58 2.47
CA ASN A 79 -7.42 7.35 2.60
C ASN A 79 -8.57 6.82 1.74
N LEU A 80 -8.66 5.48 1.64
CA LEU A 80 -9.75 4.79 0.99
C LEU A 80 -10.91 4.55 1.96
N THR A 81 -12.09 4.36 1.40
CA THR A 81 -13.34 4.14 2.14
C THR A 81 -13.87 2.72 1.91
N GLY A 82 -14.46 2.15 2.95
CA GLY A 82 -14.94 0.77 2.90
C GLY A 82 -15.37 0.24 4.27
N LEU A 83 -15.18 -1.05 4.47
CA LEU A 83 -15.47 -1.76 5.70
C LEU A 83 -14.18 -2.37 6.27
N LYS A 84 -14.03 -2.30 7.59
CA LYS A 84 -12.94 -2.93 8.34
C LYS A 84 -13.48 -3.79 9.47
N CYS A 85 -12.97 -5.01 9.56
CA CYS A 85 -13.24 -5.91 10.67
C CYS A 85 -12.35 -5.57 11.87
N SER A 86 -12.94 -5.23 13.02
CA SER A 86 -12.17 -4.93 14.24
C SER A 86 -11.46 -6.15 14.83
N LYS A 87 -11.90 -7.38 14.50
CA LYS A 87 -11.35 -8.62 15.08
C LYS A 87 -10.22 -9.23 14.28
N CYS A 88 -10.36 -9.37 12.96
CA CYS A 88 -9.35 -10.03 12.12
C CYS A 88 -8.65 -9.07 11.15
N SER A 89 -8.96 -7.77 11.21
CA SER A 89 -8.40 -6.73 10.33
C SER A 89 -8.63 -6.97 8.83
N GLU A 90 -9.62 -7.78 8.47
CA GLU A 90 -10.05 -7.90 7.06
C GLU A 90 -10.68 -6.58 6.61
N GLU A 91 -10.35 -6.15 5.39
CA GLU A 91 -10.79 -4.91 4.79
C GLU A 91 -11.55 -5.19 3.49
N ALA A 92 -12.62 -4.44 3.23
CA ALA A 92 -13.36 -4.48 1.98
C ALA A 92 -13.58 -3.06 1.47
N PHE A 93 -13.20 -2.78 0.23
CA PHE A 93 -13.27 -1.44 -0.34
C PHE A 93 -14.64 -1.18 -0.98
N ASP A 94 -15.14 0.06 -0.87
CA ASP A 94 -16.37 0.46 -1.54
C ASP A 94 -16.17 0.70 -3.06
N ALA A 95 -17.27 0.84 -3.80
CA ALA A 95 -17.21 0.99 -5.25
C ALA A 95 -16.37 2.19 -5.75
N ASN A 96 -16.29 3.28 -4.98
CA ASN A 96 -15.49 4.44 -5.35
C ASN A 96 -14.00 4.18 -5.14
N SER A 97 -13.65 3.56 -4.01
CA SER A 97 -12.29 3.17 -3.68
C SER A 97 -11.78 2.07 -4.61
N THR A 98 -12.63 1.11 -4.95
CA THR A 98 -12.31 0.06 -5.94
C THR A 98 -11.98 0.65 -7.31
N LYS A 99 -12.74 1.62 -7.81
CA LYS A 99 -12.40 2.31 -9.07
C LYS A 99 -11.04 3.02 -9.02
N ILE A 100 -10.69 3.60 -7.87
CA ILE A 100 -9.38 4.22 -7.67
C ILE A 100 -8.30 3.14 -7.70
N ILE A 101 -8.48 2.05 -6.96
CA ILE A 101 -7.56 0.91 -6.95
C ILE A 101 -7.36 0.39 -8.37
N GLU A 102 -8.45 0.06 -9.08
CA GLU A 102 -8.43 -0.46 -10.44
C GLU A 102 -7.66 0.45 -11.40
N LYS A 103 -7.88 1.77 -11.33
CA LYS A 103 -7.14 2.73 -12.16
C LYS A 103 -5.61 2.59 -12.05
N TYR A 104 -5.10 2.18 -10.89
CA TYR A 104 -3.65 2.01 -10.66
C TYR A 104 -3.17 0.56 -10.80
N THR A 105 -4.09 -0.41 -10.91
CA THR A 105 -3.74 -1.84 -10.95
C THR A 105 -4.13 -2.56 -12.25
N ILE A 106 -5.07 -2.05 -13.05
CA ILE A 106 -5.72 -2.80 -14.15
C ILE A 106 -4.76 -3.23 -15.26
N ASP A 107 -3.79 -2.39 -15.62
CA ASP A 107 -2.81 -2.67 -16.68
C ASP A 107 -1.53 -3.34 -16.15
N LYS A 108 -1.49 -3.63 -14.84
CA LYS A 108 -0.33 -4.25 -14.22
C LYS A 108 -0.53 -5.76 -14.17
N SER A 109 0.31 -6.49 -14.88
CA SER A 109 0.29 -7.94 -14.84
C SER A 109 0.61 -8.43 -13.42
N VAL A 110 -0.11 -9.46 -12.97
CA VAL A 110 0.23 -10.13 -11.72
C VAL A 110 1.48 -10.98 -12.00
N GLY A 111 2.64 -10.42 -11.68
CA GLY A 111 3.93 -11.11 -11.74
C GLY A 111 4.30 -11.63 -10.35
N GLY A 112 4.83 -12.84 -10.28
CA GLY A 112 5.31 -13.42 -9.03
C GLY A 112 5.66 -14.88 -9.19
N TYR A 113 6.27 -15.43 -8.14
CA TYR A 113 6.56 -16.86 -8.05
C TYR A 113 5.78 -17.45 -6.90
N GLU A 114 5.06 -18.54 -7.14
CA GLU A 114 4.48 -19.33 -6.07
C GLU A 114 5.59 -20.14 -5.39
N LEU A 115 5.58 -20.17 -4.05
CA LEU A 115 6.51 -20.97 -3.27
C LEU A 115 5.76 -21.74 -2.19
N LYS A 116 6.24 -22.95 -1.91
CA LYS A 116 5.67 -23.82 -0.89
C LYS A 116 6.36 -23.59 0.45
N VAL A 117 5.56 -23.32 1.47
CA VAL A 117 5.98 -23.33 2.88
C VAL A 117 5.95 -24.78 3.37
N SER A 118 7.08 -25.28 3.89
CA SER A 118 7.20 -26.69 4.31
C SER A 118 7.84 -26.82 5.68
N THR A 119 7.48 -27.86 6.42
CA THR A 119 8.13 -28.19 7.70
C THR A 119 9.57 -28.66 7.44
N VAL A 120 10.52 -28.00 8.09
CA VAL A 120 11.90 -28.46 8.21
C VAL A 120 12.08 -29.02 9.61
N GLY A 121 12.74 -30.18 9.74
CA GLY A 121 12.78 -30.95 10.99
C GLY A 121 13.11 -30.12 12.25
N GLY A 122 12.61 -30.58 13.40
CA GLY A 122 12.79 -29.87 14.68
C GLY A 122 11.81 -28.71 14.91
N GLY A 123 10.59 -28.81 14.36
CA GLY A 123 9.51 -27.83 14.58
C GLY A 123 9.69 -26.50 13.84
N LYS A 124 10.60 -26.45 12.86
CA LYS A 124 10.87 -25.25 12.07
C LYS A 124 10.09 -25.29 10.76
N ILE A 125 9.87 -24.12 10.18
CA ILE A 125 9.22 -23.98 8.87
C ILE A 125 10.21 -23.29 7.93
N GLY A 126 10.28 -23.78 6.70
CA GLY A 126 11.17 -23.31 5.65
C GLY A 126 10.38 -22.85 4.42
N MET A 127 10.91 -21.82 3.76
CA MET A 127 10.47 -21.33 2.46
C MET A 127 11.57 -21.63 1.45
N TYR A 128 11.20 -22.18 0.29
CA TYR A 128 12.15 -22.50 -0.78
C TYR A 128 11.98 -21.53 -1.94
N PHE A 129 13.04 -20.80 -2.29
CA PHE A 129 13.03 -19.95 -3.48
C PHE A 129 13.07 -20.79 -4.76
N PRO A 130 12.18 -20.53 -5.73
CA PRO A 130 12.26 -21.13 -7.06
C PRO A 130 13.60 -20.84 -7.73
N LYS A 131 14.07 -21.77 -8.58
CA LYS A 131 15.40 -21.66 -9.25
C LYS A 131 15.55 -20.35 -10.03
N ASP A 132 14.48 -19.86 -10.64
CA ASP A 132 14.50 -18.59 -11.37
C ASP A 132 14.71 -17.39 -10.46
N VAL A 133 14.13 -17.37 -9.26
CA VAL A 133 14.37 -16.32 -8.26
C VAL A 133 15.82 -16.33 -7.83
N LEU A 134 16.37 -17.52 -7.51
CA LEU A 134 17.78 -17.67 -7.15
C LEU A 134 18.70 -17.13 -8.25
N ARG A 135 18.38 -17.41 -9.52
CA ARG A 135 19.16 -16.98 -10.69
C ARG A 135 19.05 -15.48 -10.95
N VAL A 136 17.84 -14.92 -10.96
CA VAL A 136 17.59 -13.50 -11.27
C VAL A 136 18.10 -12.60 -10.17
N MET A 137 17.87 -12.97 -8.91
CA MET A 137 18.30 -12.20 -7.74
C MET A 137 19.72 -12.54 -7.28
N LYS A 138 20.38 -13.52 -7.91
CA LYS A 138 21.74 -14.00 -7.60
C LYS A 138 21.91 -14.43 -6.13
N ILE A 139 20.89 -15.08 -5.57
CA ILE A 139 20.88 -15.50 -4.16
C ILE A 139 21.84 -16.66 -3.94
N SER A 140 22.75 -16.52 -2.98
CA SER A 140 23.70 -17.52 -2.54
C SER A 140 23.25 -18.22 -1.24
N LYS A 141 23.84 -19.39 -0.92
CA LYS A 141 23.52 -20.13 0.31
C LYS A 141 23.92 -19.41 1.60
N SER A 142 24.84 -18.45 1.51
CA SER A 142 25.34 -17.67 2.65
C SER A 142 24.62 -16.35 2.84
N ASP A 143 23.73 -15.98 1.92
CA ASP A 143 23.03 -14.70 1.99
C ASP A 143 22.09 -14.69 3.19
N LYS A 144 22.05 -13.53 3.86
CA LYS A 144 21.11 -13.28 4.95
C LYS A 144 19.93 -12.50 4.40
N ALA A 145 18.76 -12.72 4.99
CA ALA A 145 17.58 -11.94 4.69
C ALA A 145 16.97 -11.41 5.98
N ILE A 146 16.41 -10.20 5.92
CA ILE A 146 15.51 -9.66 6.93
C ILE A 146 14.08 -9.95 6.47
N LEU A 147 13.28 -10.52 7.36
CA LEU A 147 11.85 -10.67 7.16
C LEU A 147 11.13 -9.67 8.06
N THR A 148 10.43 -8.72 7.43
CA THR A 148 9.63 -7.71 8.14
C THR A 148 8.15 -8.02 7.94
N PRO A 149 7.43 -8.48 8.99
CA PRO A 149 5.99 -8.70 8.89
C PRO A 149 5.27 -7.35 8.75
N LEU A 150 4.39 -7.24 7.76
CA LEU A 150 3.53 -6.06 7.57
C LEU A 150 2.11 -6.31 8.10
N SER A 151 1.61 -7.54 7.97
CA SER A 151 0.31 -7.96 8.47
C SER A 151 0.28 -9.46 8.73
N ASN A 152 -0.87 -10.01 9.12
CA ASN A 152 -1.09 -11.45 9.25
C ASN A 152 -0.97 -12.24 7.94
N ARG A 153 -0.90 -11.57 6.78
CA ARG A 153 -0.82 -12.19 5.45
C ARG A 153 0.32 -11.65 4.57
N LYS A 154 1.04 -10.63 5.03
CA LYS A 154 2.05 -9.92 4.21
C LYS A 154 3.34 -9.76 4.99
N MET A 155 4.45 -10.01 4.31
CA MET A 155 5.80 -9.73 4.80
C MET A 155 6.66 -9.22 3.65
N ILE A 156 7.66 -8.40 3.97
CA ILE A 156 8.73 -8.03 3.06
C ILE A 156 9.95 -8.87 3.40
N ILE A 157 10.62 -9.39 2.37
CA ILE A 157 11.91 -10.08 2.50
C ILE A 157 12.98 -9.22 1.83
N GLU A 158 13.93 -8.74 2.61
CA GLU A 158 15.06 -7.94 2.13
C GLU A 158 16.33 -8.77 2.21
N LEU A 159 17.00 -8.98 1.07
CA LEU A 159 18.30 -9.64 1.05
C LEU A 159 19.37 -8.66 1.54
N LEU A 160 20.06 -9.04 2.60
CA LEU A 160 21.28 -8.39 3.06
C LEU A 160 22.43 -8.96 2.24
N ASN A 161 22.58 -8.49 1.00
CA ASN A 161 23.70 -8.91 0.17
C ASN A 161 25.01 -8.70 0.96
N SER A 162 25.77 -9.77 1.19
CA SER A 162 27.18 -9.60 1.50
C SER A 162 27.86 -9.19 0.20
N THR A 163 28.14 -7.89 0.10
CA THR A 163 28.99 -7.19 -0.88
C THR A 163 28.46 -6.92 -2.30
N ALA A 164 28.71 -5.65 -2.69
CA ALA A 164 28.78 -5.12 -4.05
C ALA A 164 29.90 -5.77 -4.88
#